data_AF-A0A3B9I9R6-F1
#
_entry.id   AF-A0A3B9I9R6-F1
#
_cell.length_a   1.000
_cell.length_b   1.000
_cell.length_c   1.000
_cell.angle_alpha   90.00
_cell.angle_beta   90.00
_cell.angle_gamma   90.00
#
_symmetry.space_group_name_H-M   'P 1'
#
loop_
_entity.id
_entity.type
_entity.pdbx_description
1 polymer ?
#
loop_
_entity_poly.entity_id
_entity_poly.type
_entity_poly.pdbx_seq_one_letter_code
_entity_poly.pdbx_strand_id
1 'polypeptide(L)'
;MKKKLIVVFTVLVMLLGISACGSSEEAAVDEPDVTTEDSTEEPQVDGTAYGYGGSDPVEAAVYKYMAEEVSRNYSEAEIHIPTVNIIHIDFTPEDEILVNGDFWIENYTIDGDTLKCVSGGHHPGVIHMNKNYDVTAFDQVEDGEGFEDSAKELFGEEYGNFMKIYSDSDSRNELRKVTVSDYVKLNGLKVTQYQDEGWDPVELYH
;
A
#
# COMPACT_ATOMS: atom_id res chain seq x y z
N MET A 1 -4.16 38.39 -1.11
CA MET A 1 -3.18 39.26 -1.80
C MET A 1 -1.79 38.73 -1.53
N LYS A 2 -1.05 38.39 -2.60
CA LYS A 2 0.43 38.34 -2.73
C LYS A 2 1.19 37.31 -1.87
N LYS A 3 2.18 36.56 -2.35
CA LYS A 3 2.76 36.26 -3.68
C LYS A 3 3.68 35.05 -3.42
N LYS A 4 3.67 34.06 -4.31
CA LYS A 4 4.64 32.95 -4.33
C LYS A 4 6.05 33.51 -4.60
N LEU A 5 7.06 33.07 -3.86
CA LEU A 5 8.46 33.36 -4.15
C LEU A 5 9.13 32.06 -4.59
N ILE A 6 9.40 31.96 -5.89
CA ILE A 6 10.22 30.91 -6.51
C ILE A 6 11.66 31.41 -6.43
N VAL A 7 12.56 30.63 -5.83
CA VAL A 7 14.00 30.87 -5.82
C VAL A 7 14.61 29.96 -6.89
N VAL A 8 15.08 30.56 -7.98
CA VAL A 8 15.86 29.87 -9.02
C VAL A 8 17.33 29.97 -8.62
N PHE A 9 17.99 28.81 -8.44
CA PHE A 9 19.42 28.71 -8.22
C PHE A 9 20.15 28.78 -9.57
N THR A 10 20.90 29.86 -9.80
CA THR A 10 21.77 30.01 -10.97
C THR A 10 23.04 29.17 -10.75
N VAL A 11 23.21 28.11 -11.54
CA VAL A 11 24.46 27.32 -11.58
C VAL A 11 25.47 28.04 -12.46
N LEU A 12 26.55 28.52 -11.83
CA LEU A 12 27.73 29.10 -12.48
C LEU A 12 28.69 27.96 -12.86
N VAL A 13 28.77 27.61 -14.14
CA VAL A 13 29.79 26.68 -14.65
C VAL A 13 31.02 27.46 -15.11
N MET A 14 32.15 27.25 -14.42
CA MET A 14 33.48 27.68 -14.88
C MET A 14 34.04 26.69 -15.91
N LEU A 15 34.66 27.19 -16.97
CA LEU A 15 35.64 26.44 -17.76
C LEU A 15 36.84 27.33 -18.14
N LEU A 16 38.03 26.82 -17.81
CA LEU A 16 39.36 27.31 -18.17
C LEU A 16 39.71 26.91 -19.62
N GLY A 17 40.47 27.73 -20.35
CA GLY A 17 41.06 27.32 -21.63
C GLY A 17 41.89 28.39 -22.33
N ILE A 18 43.10 28.02 -22.74
CA ILE A 18 44.20 28.85 -23.25
C ILE A 18 44.24 28.86 -24.79
N SER A 19 44.82 29.94 -25.36
CA SER A 19 45.55 30.05 -26.64
C SER A 19 44.86 30.36 -27.98
N ALA A 20 45.35 31.46 -28.57
CA ALA A 20 45.93 31.57 -29.91
C ALA A 20 45.02 31.59 -31.17
N CYS A 21 44.91 32.82 -31.69
CA CYS A 21 44.70 33.27 -33.07
C CYS A 21 44.96 32.27 -34.22
N GLY A 22 44.00 32.14 -35.15
CA GLY A 22 44.30 31.71 -36.52
C GLY A 22 43.16 31.11 -37.35
N SER A 23 42.58 31.94 -38.21
CA SER A 23 41.97 31.62 -39.52
C SER A 23 40.60 30.91 -39.61
N SER A 24 39.73 31.59 -40.38
CA SER A 24 38.71 31.09 -41.33
C SER A 24 37.43 30.40 -40.84
N GLU A 25 36.32 31.05 -41.22
CA GLU A 25 35.02 30.49 -41.64
C GLU A 25 34.01 30.11 -40.56
N GLU A 26 33.06 31.02 -40.28
CA GLU A 26 31.95 30.83 -39.35
C GLU A 26 30.66 30.57 -40.13
N ALA A 27 30.27 29.29 -40.16
CA ALA A 27 28.94 28.81 -40.54
C ALA A 27 28.03 28.82 -39.31
N ALA A 28 26.73 29.05 -39.55
CA ALA A 28 25.68 29.16 -38.55
C ALA A 28 25.62 27.97 -37.57
N VAL A 29 25.45 28.26 -36.27
CA VAL A 29 25.19 27.26 -35.24
C VAL A 29 23.80 27.48 -34.64
N ASP A 30 23.00 26.43 -34.82
CA ASP A 30 21.73 26.07 -34.21
C ASP A 30 21.98 25.69 -32.74
N GLU A 31 21.29 26.31 -31.78
CA GLU A 31 21.37 25.92 -30.37
C GLU A 31 20.19 24.98 -30.03
N PRO A 32 20.44 23.76 -29.50
CA PRO A 32 19.37 22.93 -28.97
C PRO A 32 19.00 23.36 -27.55
N ASP A 33 17.73 23.71 -27.39
CA ASP A 33 17.01 23.78 -26.12
C ASP A 33 16.94 22.38 -25.49
N VAL A 34 17.63 22.19 -24.37
CA VAL A 34 17.48 21.01 -23.51
C VAL A 34 16.86 21.47 -22.20
N THR A 35 15.54 21.46 -22.19
CA THR A 35 14.75 21.42 -20.95
C THR A 35 14.68 19.96 -20.49
N THR A 36 15.52 19.60 -19.52
CA THR A 36 15.38 18.32 -18.80
C THR A 36 14.33 18.50 -17.71
N GLU A 37 13.13 17.98 -17.94
CA GLU A 37 12.12 17.79 -16.89
C GLU A 37 12.57 16.63 -16.00
N ASP A 38 12.99 16.96 -14.78
CA ASP A 38 13.21 16.00 -13.70
C ASP A 38 11.83 15.57 -13.17
N SER A 39 11.31 14.47 -13.72
CA SER A 39 10.11 13.81 -13.24
C SER A 39 10.53 12.88 -12.09
N THR A 40 10.41 13.35 -10.85
CA THR A 40 10.48 12.48 -9.67
C THR A 40 9.26 11.58 -9.70
N GLU A 41 9.41 10.38 -10.27
CA GLU A 41 8.38 9.34 -10.26
C GLU A 41 8.28 8.80 -8.83
N GLU A 42 7.10 8.95 -8.20
CA GLU A 42 6.88 8.39 -6.87
C GLU A 42 7.01 6.87 -6.91
N PRO A 43 7.56 6.24 -5.85
CA PRO A 43 7.71 4.78 -5.82
C PRO A 43 6.33 4.11 -5.99
N GLN A 44 6.18 3.37 -7.10
CA GLN A 44 4.96 2.60 -7.35
C GLN A 44 5.04 1.23 -6.66
N VAL A 45 4.07 0.96 -5.80
CA VAL A 45 3.79 -0.38 -5.25
C VAL A 45 2.61 -0.95 -6.01
N ASP A 46 2.81 -2.07 -6.72
CA ASP A 46 1.74 -2.77 -7.42
C ASP A 46 0.94 -3.64 -6.44
N GLY A 47 -0.28 -3.19 -6.11
CA GLY A 47 -1.19 -3.91 -5.23
C GLY A 47 -2.08 -4.94 -5.94
N THR A 48 -2.09 -4.98 -7.28
CA THR A 48 -3.05 -5.79 -8.05
C THR A 48 -2.85 -7.29 -7.85
N ALA A 49 -1.61 -7.71 -7.61
CA ALA A 49 -1.24 -9.07 -7.26
C ALA A 49 -1.88 -9.55 -5.94
N TYR A 50 -2.37 -8.63 -5.10
CA TYR A 50 -2.96 -8.93 -3.79
C TYR A 50 -4.43 -8.48 -3.69
N GLY A 51 -5.05 -8.14 -4.81
CA GLY A 51 -6.47 -7.75 -4.87
C GLY A 51 -6.74 -6.26 -4.70
N TYR A 52 -5.70 -5.44 -4.64
CA TYR A 52 -5.85 -3.98 -4.60
C TYR A 52 -5.74 -3.37 -6.00
N GLY A 53 -6.88 -2.96 -6.57
CA GLY A 53 -6.95 -2.27 -7.87
C GLY A 53 -6.84 -0.74 -7.80
N GLY A 54 -6.62 -0.18 -6.61
CA GLY A 54 -6.48 1.26 -6.41
C GLY A 54 -5.07 1.77 -6.77
N SER A 55 -4.84 3.06 -6.52
CA SER A 55 -3.58 3.73 -6.84
C SER A 55 -2.90 4.39 -5.65
N ASP A 56 -3.40 4.20 -4.42
CA ASP A 56 -2.73 4.74 -3.23
C ASP A 56 -1.51 3.85 -2.89
N PRO A 57 -0.28 4.40 -2.94
CA PRO A 57 0.92 3.61 -2.67
C PRO A 57 1.01 3.15 -1.20
N VAL A 58 0.43 3.88 -0.24
CA VAL A 58 0.41 3.46 1.17
C VAL A 58 -0.47 2.23 1.31
N GLU A 59 -1.68 2.26 0.76
CA GLU A 59 -2.60 1.12 0.82
C GLU A 59 -2.03 -0.09 0.07
N ALA A 60 -1.46 0.11 -1.12
CA ALA A 60 -0.79 -0.95 -1.86
C ALA A 60 0.36 -1.58 -1.07
N ALA A 61 1.15 -0.78 -0.33
CA ALA A 61 2.19 -1.28 0.56
C ALA A 61 1.62 -2.09 1.73
N VAL A 62 0.50 -1.68 2.33
CA VAL A 62 -0.20 -2.49 3.35
C VAL A 62 -0.62 -3.83 2.77
N TYR A 63 -1.31 -3.85 1.62
CA TYR A 63 -1.75 -5.09 0.97
C TYR A 63 -0.57 -6.04 0.73
N LYS A 64 0.51 -5.52 0.13
CA LYS A 64 1.73 -6.29 -0.11
C LYS A 64 2.30 -6.87 1.18
N TYR A 65 2.48 -6.05 2.22
CA TYR A 65 3.06 -6.50 3.49
C TYR A 65 2.20 -7.57 4.18
N MET A 66 0.88 -7.38 4.21
CA MET A 66 -0.05 -8.36 4.77
C MET A 66 0.03 -9.70 4.01
N ALA A 67 0.08 -9.66 2.67
CA ALA A 67 0.14 -10.85 1.84
C ALA A 67 1.50 -11.55 1.84
N GLU A 68 2.62 -10.81 1.94
CA GLU A 68 3.97 -11.38 1.82
C GLU A 68 4.63 -11.72 3.15
N GLU A 69 4.35 -10.96 4.21
CA GLU A 69 5.03 -11.09 5.50
C GLU A 69 4.08 -11.62 6.58
N VAL A 70 2.87 -11.06 6.73
CA VAL A 70 1.95 -11.51 7.78
C VAL A 70 1.37 -12.89 7.48
N SER A 71 1.06 -13.19 6.22
CA SER A 71 0.57 -14.52 5.78
C SER A 71 1.50 -15.68 6.17
N ARG A 72 2.82 -15.42 6.30
CA ARG A 72 3.82 -16.45 6.67
C ARG A 72 3.67 -16.97 8.09
N ASN A 73 2.89 -16.30 8.93
CA ASN A 73 2.56 -16.77 10.27
C ASN A 73 1.53 -17.92 10.26
N TYR A 74 0.96 -18.21 9.10
CA TYR A 74 -0.06 -19.24 8.91
C TYR A 74 0.46 -20.42 8.09
N SER A 75 -0.34 -21.48 8.04
CA SER A 75 -0.08 -22.61 7.16
C SER A 75 -0.02 -22.16 5.70
N GLU A 76 0.92 -22.74 4.95
CA GLU A 76 1.11 -22.47 3.52
C GLU A 76 -0.19 -22.70 2.74
N ALA A 77 -0.46 -21.79 1.80
CA ALA A 77 -1.61 -21.81 0.91
C ALA A 77 -1.21 -21.28 -0.46
N GLU A 78 -2.09 -21.41 -1.45
CA GLU A 78 -1.80 -21.00 -2.84
C GLU A 78 -2.01 -19.50 -3.06
N ILE A 79 -2.96 -18.91 -2.33
CA ILE A 79 -3.43 -17.54 -2.52
C ILE A 79 -3.52 -16.85 -1.15
N HIS A 80 -3.01 -15.63 -1.07
CA HIS A 80 -3.02 -14.80 0.13
C HIS A 80 -3.73 -13.48 -0.20
N ILE A 81 -4.92 -13.26 0.35
CA ILE A 81 -5.74 -12.08 0.06
C ILE A 81 -5.92 -11.30 1.36
N PRO A 82 -5.26 -10.14 1.50
CA PRO A 82 -5.53 -9.24 2.61
C PRO A 82 -6.90 -8.58 2.47
N THR A 83 -7.55 -8.29 3.59
CA THR A 83 -8.67 -7.35 3.67
C THR A 83 -8.21 -6.17 4.52
N VAL A 84 -8.03 -5.01 3.90
CA VAL A 84 -7.41 -3.83 4.53
C VAL A 84 -8.46 -2.75 4.77
N ASN A 85 -8.64 -2.34 6.03
CA ASN A 85 -9.50 -1.22 6.40
C ASN A 85 -8.69 -0.16 7.16
N ILE A 86 -8.23 0.87 6.43
CA ILE A 86 -7.43 1.96 6.99
C ILE A 86 -8.35 2.91 7.76
N ILE A 87 -8.00 3.15 9.02
CA ILE A 87 -8.71 4.07 9.92
C ILE A 87 -8.10 5.46 9.83
N HIS A 88 -6.78 5.54 9.89
CA HIS A 88 -6.05 6.79 9.85
C HIS A 88 -4.65 6.59 9.29
N ILE A 89 -4.15 7.59 8.56
CA ILE A 89 -2.77 7.66 8.10
C ILE A 89 -2.16 8.95 8.65
N ASP A 90 -1.13 8.81 9.48
CA ASP A 90 -0.40 9.93 10.05
C ASP A 90 0.93 10.16 9.30
N PHE A 91 1.02 11.32 8.64
CA PHE A 91 2.22 11.77 7.94
C PHE A 91 3.02 12.81 8.75
N THR A 92 2.61 13.13 9.98
CA THR A 92 3.26 14.14 10.81
C THR A 92 4.67 13.76 11.29
N PRO A 93 5.01 12.48 11.56
CA PRO A 93 6.40 12.10 11.84
C PRO A 93 7.31 12.42 10.65
N GLU A 94 8.51 12.93 10.95
CA GLU A 94 9.46 13.37 9.91
C GLU A 94 9.96 12.20 9.04
N ASP A 95 10.25 11.07 9.67
CA ASP A 95 10.96 9.95 9.05
C ASP A 95 10.08 8.72 8.74
N GLU A 96 8.82 8.71 9.17
CA GLU A 96 7.92 7.57 9.01
C GLU A 96 6.47 7.98 8.67
N ILE A 97 5.68 7.01 8.23
CA ILE A 97 4.24 7.09 8.01
C ILE A 97 3.62 6.03 8.92
N LEU A 98 2.63 6.42 9.71
CA LEU A 98 1.91 5.49 10.58
C LEU A 98 0.54 5.21 9.98
N VAL A 99 0.20 3.93 9.82
CA VAL A 99 -1.07 3.48 9.26
C VAL A 99 -1.84 2.69 10.31
N ASN A 100 -2.82 3.36 10.93
CA ASN A 100 -3.75 2.73 11.85
C ASN A 100 -4.82 1.99 11.06
N GLY A 101 -5.08 0.72 11.36
CA GLY A 101 -6.13 0.00 10.65
C GLY A 101 -6.56 -1.33 11.27
N ASP A 102 -7.65 -1.83 10.71
CA ASP A 102 -8.18 -3.17 10.94
C ASP A 102 -7.80 -4.04 9.74
N PHE A 103 -6.84 -4.94 9.94
CA PHE A 103 -6.24 -5.71 8.85
C PHE A 103 -6.53 -7.19 9.02
N TRP A 104 -7.05 -7.82 7.99
CA TRP A 104 -7.19 -9.27 7.92
C TRP A 104 -6.31 -9.83 6.82
N ILE A 105 -5.89 -11.08 6.99
CA ILE A 105 -5.29 -11.88 5.93
C ILE A 105 -5.98 -13.23 5.88
N GLU A 106 -6.49 -13.57 4.71
CA GLU A 106 -7.12 -14.86 4.46
C GLU A 106 -6.36 -15.63 3.38
N ASN A 107 -6.08 -16.89 3.69
CA ASN A 107 -5.26 -17.77 2.87
C ASN A 107 -6.13 -18.86 2.25
N TYR A 108 -6.00 -19.05 0.95
CA TYR A 108 -6.90 -19.88 0.17
C TYR A 108 -6.16 -20.94 -0.65
N THR A 109 -6.84 -22.07 -0.86
CA THR A 109 -6.52 -23.05 -1.91
C THR A 109 -7.63 -23.08 -2.95
N ILE A 110 -7.30 -23.40 -4.19
CA ILE A 110 -8.30 -23.51 -5.26
C ILE A 110 -8.87 -24.92 -5.28
N ASP A 111 -10.19 -25.05 -5.12
CA ASP A 111 -10.93 -26.30 -5.30
C ASP A 111 -12.07 -26.09 -6.31
N GLY A 112 -11.82 -26.47 -7.56
CA GLY A 112 -12.77 -26.27 -8.66
C GLY A 112 -13.02 -24.79 -8.94
N ASP A 113 -14.26 -24.34 -8.74
CA ASP A 113 -14.68 -22.94 -8.87
C ASP A 113 -14.69 -22.19 -7.52
N THR A 114 -14.14 -22.79 -6.46
CA THR A 114 -14.21 -22.26 -5.10
C THR A 114 -12.81 -21.94 -4.55
N LEU A 115 -12.65 -20.76 -3.94
CA LEU A 115 -11.54 -20.47 -3.04
C LEU A 115 -11.86 -20.98 -1.63
N LYS A 116 -11.20 -22.05 -1.19
CA LYS A 116 -11.38 -22.58 0.17
C LYS A 116 -10.45 -21.83 1.12
N CYS A 117 -10.99 -21.12 2.10
CA CYS A 117 -10.20 -20.51 3.16
C CYS A 117 -9.63 -21.62 4.05
N VAL A 118 -8.31 -21.70 4.14
CA VAL A 118 -7.59 -22.76 4.88
C VAL A 118 -6.88 -22.23 6.12
N SER A 119 -6.61 -20.93 6.17
CA SER A 119 -6.05 -20.25 7.33
C SER A 119 -6.19 -18.74 7.18
N GLY A 120 -5.88 -18.00 8.23
CA GLY A 120 -5.93 -16.55 8.23
C GLY A 120 -6.22 -16.01 9.62
N GLY A 121 -6.27 -14.70 9.73
CA GLY A 121 -6.63 -14.06 10.98
C GLY A 121 -6.61 -12.55 10.92
N HIS A 122 -6.87 -12.00 12.10
CA HIS A 122 -7.11 -10.60 12.35
C HIS A 122 -5.89 -9.98 13.03
N HIS A 123 -5.44 -8.86 12.48
CA HIS A 123 -4.28 -8.13 12.95
C HIS A 123 -4.61 -6.63 12.99
N PRO A 124 -5.43 -6.16 13.94
CA PRO A 124 -5.60 -4.72 14.10
C PRO A 124 -4.33 -4.11 14.69
N GLY A 125 -3.97 -2.90 14.29
CA GLY A 125 -2.76 -2.24 14.80
C GLY A 125 -2.27 -1.07 13.97
N VAL A 126 -0.97 -0.80 14.10
CA VAL A 126 -0.27 0.32 13.46
C VAL A 126 0.90 -0.21 12.63
N ILE A 127 0.80 -0.02 11.31
CA ILE A 127 1.90 -0.33 10.39
C ILE A 127 2.80 0.91 10.25
N HIS A 128 4.09 0.73 10.46
CA HIS A 128 5.10 1.77 10.31
C HIS A 128 5.78 1.64 8.95
N MET A 129 5.79 2.71 8.17
CA MET A 129 6.47 2.75 6.87
C MET A 129 7.50 3.87 6.80
N ASN A 130 8.57 3.68 6.04
CA ASN A 130 9.42 4.80 5.65
C ASN A 130 8.73 5.65 4.56
N LYS A 131 9.34 6.79 4.17
CA LYS A 131 8.79 7.67 3.12
C LYS A 131 8.83 7.07 1.70
N ASN A 132 9.46 5.92 1.51
CA ASN A 132 9.42 5.13 0.27
C ASN A 132 8.35 4.03 0.31
N TYR A 133 7.50 4.01 1.35
CA TYR A 133 6.44 3.03 1.58
C TYR A 133 6.91 1.61 1.89
N ASP A 134 8.18 1.41 2.27
CA ASP A 134 8.60 0.13 2.82
C ASP A 134 8.09 0.00 4.26
N VAL A 135 7.40 -1.09 4.56
CA VAL A 135 7.01 -1.42 5.94
C VAL A 135 8.25 -1.78 6.76
N THR A 136 8.39 -1.14 7.91
CA THR A 136 9.55 -1.26 8.81
C THR A 136 9.19 -1.92 10.14
N ALA A 137 7.95 -1.79 10.59
CA ALA A 137 7.42 -2.43 11.79
C ALA A 137 5.90 -2.57 11.73
N PHE A 138 5.35 -3.43 12.57
CA PHE A 138 3.92 -3.59 12.75
C PHE A 138 3.59 -3.88 14.21
N ASP A 139 3.09 -2.87 14.90
CA ASP A 139 2.62 -3.00 16.28
C ASP A 139 1.15 -3.44 16.27
N GLN A 140 0.90 -4.62 16.81
CA GLN A 140 -0.43 -5.26 16.79
C GLN A 140 -1.11 -5.14 18.15
N VAL A 141 -2.43 -4.98 18.11
CA VAL A 141 -3.29 -5.12 19.28
C VAL A 141 -3.12 -6.52 19.84
N GLU A 142 -3.00 -6.62 21.17
CA GLU A 142 -2.90 -7.90 21.86
C GLU A 142 -4.25 -8.64 21.88
N ASP A 143 -4.21 -9.95 22.00
CA ASP A 143 -5.41 -10.77 22.18
C ASP A 143 -5.82 -10.89 23.66
N GLY A 144 -7.09 -11.25 23.87
CA GLY A 144 -7.59 -11.64 25.19
C GLY A 144 -7.65 -10.49 26.19
N GLU A 145 -7.09 -10.69 27.39
CA GLU A 145 -7.14 -9.69 28.47
C GLU A 145 -6.35 -8.41 28.14
N GLY A 146 -5.36 -8.49 27.23
CA GLY A 146 -4.55 -7.34 26.78
C GLY A 146 -5.19 -6.50 25.68
N PHE A 147 -6.29 -6.97 25.08
CA PHE A 147 -6.91 -6.33 23.91
C PHE A 147 -7.29 -4.88 24.15
N GLU A 148 -8.03 -4.60 25.21
CA GLU A 148 -8.58 -3.25 25.44
C GLU A 148 -7.48 -2.23 25.73
N ASP A 149 -6.47 -2.61 26.51
CA ASP A 149 -5.39 -1.70 26.90
C ASP A 149 -4.45 -1.42 25.71
N SER A 150 -4.01 -2.46 24.99
CA SER A 150 -3.16 -2.31 23.80
C SER A 150 -3.88 -1.57 22.66
N ALA A 151 -5.17 -1.81 22.43
CA ALA A 151 -5.93 -1.08 21.42
C ALA A 151 -6.06 0.41 21.76
N LYS A 152 -6.26 0.78 23.03
CA LYS A 152 -6.30 2.19 23.44
C LYS A 152 -4.92 2.85 23.32
N GLU A 153 -3.86 2.13 23.66
CA GLU A 153 -2.49 2.62 23.52
C GLU A 153 -2.14 2.90 22.06
N LEU A 154 -2.39 1.93 21.17
CA LEU A 154 -2.04 2.02 19.75
C LEU A 154 -2.91 3.03 18.99
N PHE A 155 -4.23 3.00 19.18
CA PHE A 155 -5.14 3.83 18.39
C PHE A 155 -5.38 5.22 19.00
N GLY A 156 -5.11 5.42 20.30
CA GLY A 156 -5.26 6.72 20.96
C GLY A 156 -6.63 7.37 20.69
N GLU A 157 -6.62 8.54 20.06
CA GLU A 157 -7.85 9.28 19.70
C GLU A 157 -8.74 8.52 18.69
N GLU A 158 -8.15 7.65 17.87
CA GLU A 158 -8.84 6.83 16.88
C GLU A 158 -9.46 5.55 17.47
N TYR A 159 -9.21 5.23 18.75
CA TYR A 159 -9.74 4.01 19.39
C TYR A 159 -11.27 3.88 19.23
N GLY A 160 -11.99 5.00 19.33
CA GLY A 160 -13.45 5.01 19.14
C GLY A 160 -13.90 4.68 17.72
N ASN A 161 -13.08 5.00 16.70
CA ASN A 161 -13.35 4.65 15.31
C ASN A 161 -12.94 3.21 15.03
N PHE A 162 -11.78 2.78 15.55
CA PHE A 162 -11.36 1.39 15.54
C PHE A 162 -12.44 0.46 16.10
N MET A 163 -12.97 0.72 17.30
CA MET A 163 -13.97 -0.15 17.91
C MET A 163 -15.27 -0.25 17.10
N LYS A 164 -15.67 0.81 16.38
CA LYS A 164 -16.84 0.75 15.48
C LYS A 164 -16.57 -0.23 14.34
N ILE A 165 -15.43 -0.10 13.67
CA ILE A 165 -15.02 -0.95 12.56
C ILE A 165 -14.83 -2.40 13.02
N TYR A 166 -14.07 -2.61 14.09
CA TYR A 166 -13.80 -3.90 14.70
C TYR A 166 -15.10 -4.69 14.98
N SER A 167 -16.11 -3.99 15.52
CA SER A 167 -17.40 -4.58 15.89
C SER A 167 -18.39 -4.78 14.74
N ASP A 168 -18.10 -4.27 13.54
CA ASP A 168 -19.00 -4.32 12.39
C ASP A 168 -18.66 -5.50 11.47
N SER A 169 -19.18 -6.68 11.83
CA SER A 169 -18.98 -7.90 11.05
C SER A 169 -19.58 -7.84 9.64
N ASP A 170 -20.68 -7.10 9.46
CA ASP A 170 -21.39 -7.05 8.18
C ASP A 170 -20.58 -6.26 7.17
N SER A 171 -20.09 -5.07 7.56
CA SER A 171 -19.21 -4.27 6.71
C SER A 171 -17.89 -5.00 6.43
N ARG A 172 -17.33 -5.70 7.42
CA ARG A 172 -16.11 -6.51 7.21
C ARG A 172 -16.33 -7.64 6.20
N ASN A 173 -17.43 -8.38 6.32
CA ASN A 173 -17.74 -9.48 5.41
C ASN A 173 -17.99 -8.97 3.98
N GLU A 174 -18.66 -7.83 3.83
CA GLU A 174 -18.86 -7.20 2.53
C GLU A 174 -17.52 -6.74 1.92
N LEU A 175 -16.66 -6.09 2.71
CA LEU A 175 -15.34 -5.67 2.26
C LEU A 175 -14.51 -6.87 1.79
N ARG A 176 -14.45 -7.95 2.58
CA ARG A 176 -13.78 -9.20 2.19
C ARG A 176 -14.33 -9.74 0.86
N LYS A 177 -15.65 -9.77 0.69
CA LYS A 177 -16.28 -10.23 -0.57
C LYS A 177 -15.86 -9.36 -1.76
N VAL A 178 -15.85 -8.02 -1.60
CA VAL A 178 -15.37 -7.10 -2.64
C VAL A 178 -13.91 -7.40 -2.97
N THR A 179 -13.03 -7.45 -1.97
CA THR A 179 -11.59 -7.66 -2.17
C THR A 179 -11.26 -9.00 -2.81
N VAL A 180 -11.92 -10.09 -2.40
CA VAL A 180 -11.75 -11.41 -3.05
C VAL A 180 -12.28 -11.39 -4.48
N SER A 181 -13.39 -10.70 -4.74
CA SER A 181 -13.91 -10.54 -6.11
C SER A 181 -12.94 -9.78 -7.00
N ASP A 182 -12.33 -8.70 -6.48
CA ASP A 182 -11.35 -7.90 -7.20
C ASP A 182 -10.07 -8.69 -7.45
N TYR A 183 -9.57 -9.43 -6.46
CA TYR A 183 -8.45 -10.36 -6.64
C TYR A 183 -8.70 -11.33 -7.79
N VAL A 184 -9.87 -11.96 -7.83
CA VAL A 184 -10.26 -12.92 -8.87
C VAL A 184 -10.28 -12.26 -10.25
N LYS A 185 -10.83 -11.04 -10.36
CA LYS A 185 -10.88 -10.28 -11.61
C LYS A 185 -9.51 -9.85 -12.09
N LEU A 186 -8.72 -9.23 -11.21
CA LEU A 186 -7.39 -8.70 -11.51
C LEU A 186 -6.42 -9.81 -11.93
N ASN A 187 -6.57 -11.00 -11.35
CA ASN A 187 -5.69 -12.15 -11.63
C ASN A 187 -6.29 -13.14 -12.65
N GLY A 188 -7.44 -12.82 -13.25
CA GLY A 188 -8.05 -13.64 -14.31
C GLY A 188 -8.46 -15.05 -13.86
N LEU A 189 -8.79 -15.22 -12.57
CA LEU A 189 -9.23 -16.50 -12.03
C LEU A 189 -10.68 -16.79 -12.45
N LYS A 190 -11.01 -18.08 -12.56
CA LYS A 190 -12.35 -18.55 -12.99
C LYS A 190 -13.26 -18.97 -11.84
N VAL A 191 -12.78 -18.82 -10.61
CA VAL A 191 -13.56 -19.12 -9.41
C VAL A 191 -14.75 -18.17 -9.30
N THR A 192 -15.85 -18.65 -8.73
CA THR A 192 -17.15 -17.96 -8.63
C THR A 192 -17.55 -17.70 -7.19
N GLN A 193 -16.87 -18.32 -6.24
CA GLN A 193 -17.20 -18.24 -4.82
C GLN A 193 -15.95 -18.45 -3.95
N TYR A 194 -16.03 -17.99 -2.70
CA TYR A 194 -15.13 -18.44 -1.64
C TYR A 194 -15.92 -19.16 -0.54
N GLN A 195 -15.23 -19.92 0.30
CA GLN A 195 -15.88 -20.65 1.38
C GLN A 195 -14.97 -20.78 2.59
N ASP A 196 -15.51 -20.52 3.78
CA ASP A 196 -14.89 -20.85 5.06
C ASP A 196 -15.32 -22.25 5.52
N GLU A 197 -14.44 -22.96 6.23
CA GLU A 197 -14.73 -24.32 6.70
C GLU A 197 -16.01 -24.37 7.56
N GLY A 198 -16.95 -25.25 7.19
CA GLY A 198 -18.20 -25.43 7.91
C GLY A 198 -19.31 -24.43 7.57
N TRP A 199 -19.07 -23.49 6.66
CA TRP A 199 -20.05 -22.49 6.22
C TRP A 199 -20.47 -22.71 4.77
N ASP A 200 -21.64 -22.17 4.39
CA ASP A 200 -22.06 -22.17 2.99
C ASP A 200 -21.12 -21.27 2.15
N PRO A 201 -20.84 -21.62 0.88
CA PRO A 201 -20.06 -20.76 -0.01
C PRO A 201 -20.69 -19.38 -0.21
N VAL A 202 -19.85 -18.37 -0.37
CA VAL A 202 -20.23 -16.99 -0.66
C VAL A 202 -19.92 -16.69 -2.13
N GLU A 203 -20.96 -16.43 -2.92
CA GLU A 203 -20.83 -16.03 -4.33
C GLU A 203 -20.09 -14.70 -4.46
N LEU A 204 -19.18 -14.61 -5.43
CA LEU A 204 -18.41 -13.41 -5.75
C LEU A 204 -19.16 -12.45 -6.68
N TYR A 205 -18.70 -11.20 -6.71
CA TYR A 205 -19.12 -10.25 -7.73
C TYR A 205 -18.36 -10.52 -9.03
N HIS A 206 -19.07 -10.58 -10.16
CA HIS A 206 -18.50 -10.79 -11.51
C HIS A 206 -18.62 -9.55 -12.38
#